data_AF-A0A699S8K8-F1
#
_entry.id   AF-A0A699S8K8-F1
#
_cell.length_a   1.000
_cell.length_b   1.000
_cell.length_c   1.000
_cell.angle_alpha   90.00
_cell.angle_beta   90.00
_cell.angle_gamma   90.00
#
_symmetry.space_group_name_H-M   'P 1'
#
loop_
_entity.id
_entity.type
_entity.pdbx_description
1 polymer ?
#
loop_
_entity_poly.entity_id
_entity_poly.type
_entity_poly.pdbx_seq_one_letter_code
_entity_poly.pdbx_strand_id
1 'polypeptide(L)'
;MIQLVLMSMGLFPQLDNEDLKQIDADDLEEMDLKWQMAMLTMRARKFLQKTGRNLGVNGPTSMGFDMAKVECYNCHRKGHFARDCRSPKDSRRTAIVEPQRRSVPVETSTSNALVS
;
A
#
# COMPACT_ATOMS: atom_id res chain seq x y z
N MET A 1 -9.72 11.54 9.09
CA MET A 1 -8.86 12.68 8.67
C MET A 1 -9.71 13.80 8.08
N ILE A 2 -10.73 13.45 7.29
CA ILE A 2 -11.65 14.40 6.66
C ILE A 2 -12.43 15.26 7.67
N GLN A 3 -12.88 14.72 8.81
CA GLN A 3 -13.51 15.53 9.87
C GLN A 3 -12.62 16.67 10.37
N LEU A 4 -11.33 16.40 10.60
CA LEU A 4 -10.38 17.43 11.06
C LEU A 4 -10.18 18.51 9.98
N VAL A 5 -10.16 18.11 8.71
CA VAL A 5 -10.05 19.05 7.58
C VAL A 5 -11.32 19.89 7.44
N LEU A 6 -12.51 19.29 7.50
CA LEU A 6 -13.80 20.01 7.44
C LEU A 6 -13.98 20.99 8.61
N MET A 7 -13.58 20.58 9.83
CA MET A 7 -13.53 21.47 11.00
C MET A 7 -12.55 22.63 10.81
N SER A 8 -11.40 22.39 10.18
CA SER A 8 -10.38 23.43 9.93
C SER A 8 -10.72 24.36 8.76
N MET A 9 -11.53 23.91 7.81
CA MET A 9 -11.95 24.67 6.62
C MET A 9 -13.24 25.48 6.84
N GLY A 10 -13.86 25.40 8.03
CA GLY A 10 -15.03 26.21 8.38
C GLY A 10 -16.26 25.95 7.49
N LEU A 11 -16.34 24.80 6.83
CA LEU A 11 -17.35 24.51 5.81
C LEU A 11 -18.70 24.04 6.38
N PHE A 12 -18.99 24.35 7.65
CA PHE A 12 -20.33 24.23 8.22
C PHE A 12 -21.01 25.61 8.20
N PRO A 13 -21.66 26.01 7.10
CA PRO A 13 -22.68 27.05 7.19
C PRO A 13 -23.82 26.52 8.06
N GLN A 14 -24.43 27.40 8.86
CA GLN A 14 -25.61 27.09 9.68
C GLN A 14 -26.75 26.60 8.78
N LEU A 15 -26.80 25.29 8.54
CA LEU A 15 -27.91 24.61 7.92
C LEU A 15 -28.89 24.24 9.04
N ASP A 16 -30.13 24.62 8.84
CA ASP A 16 -31.26 24.32 9.69
C ASP A 16 -31.46 22.80 9.86
N ASN A 17 -31.96 22.44 11.04
CA ASN A 17 -31.84 21.12 11.67
C ASN A 17 -32.57 19.97 10.93
N GLU A 18 -33.41 20.27 9.95
CA GLU A 18 -34.29 19.27 9.30
C GLU A 18 -33.71 18.66 8.01
N ASP A 19 -32.84 19.40 7.29
CA ASP A 19 -32.11 18.87 6.12
C ASP A 19 -30.74 18.30 6.50
N LEU A 20 -30.28 18.61 7.71
CA LEU A 20 -29.08 18.07 8.34
C LEU A 20 -29.36 16.75 9.04
N LYS A 21 -30.16 15.86 8.43
CA LYS A 21 -30.15 14.44 8.77
C LYS A 21 -28.77 13.90 8.41
N GLN A 22 -27.89 14.08 9.39
CA GLN A 22 -26.83 13.19 9.82
C GLN A 22 -26.20 12.46 8.65
N ILE A 23 -25.10 13.02 8.13
CA ILE A 23 -24.10 12.24 7.42
C ILE A 23 -23.88 10.99 8.26
N ASP A 24 -24.28 9.85 7.72
CA ASP A 24 -24.21 8.61 8.45
C ASP A 24 -22.73 8.29 8.73
N ALA A 25 -22.45 7.57 9.81
CA ALA A 25 -21.07 7.21 10.14
C ALA A 25 -20.42 6.44 8.97
N ASP A 26 -21.21 5.64 8.24
CA ASP A 26 -20.77 4.88 7.08
C ASP A 26 -20.41 5.79 5.90
N ASP A 27 -21.19 6.86 5.65
CA ASP A 27 -20.91 7.83 4.58
C ASP A 27 -19.61 8.59 4.83
N LEU A 28 -19.34 8.93 6.09
CA LEU A 28 -18.10 9.59 6.49
C LEU A 28 -16.89 8.67 6.34
N GLU A 29 -17.03 7.39 6.71
CA GLU A 29 -16.00 6.38 6.49
C GLU A 29 -15.74 6.14 5.00
N GLU A 30 -16.80 6.10 4.18
CA GLU A 30 -16.68 5.97 2.72
C GLU A 30 -15.89 7.13 2.11
N MET A 31 -16.15 8.37 2.53
CA MET A 31 -15.38 9.53 2.08
C MET A 31 -13.90 9.43 2.48
N ASP A 32 -13.60 9.03 3.71
CA ASP A 32 -12.21 8.90 4.20
C ASP A 32 -11.48 7.80 3.43
N LEU A 33 -12.12 6.64 3.21
CA LEU A 33 -11.59 5.54 2.41
C LEU A 33 -11.34 5.96 0.96
N LYS A 34 -12.29 6.63 0.31
CA LYS A 34 -12.12 7.16 -1.07
C LYS A 34 -10.96 8.14 -1.16
N TRP A 35 -10.82 9.04 -0.20
CA TRP A 35 -9.69 9.96 -0.13
C TRP A 35 -8.36 9.23 0.02
N GLN A 36 -8.28 8.27 0.94
CA GLN A 36 -7.09 7.44 1.13
C GLN A 36 -6.71 6.69 -0.14
N MET A 37 -7.70 6.12 -0.85
CA MET A 37 -7.51 5.44 -2.14
C MET A 37 -7.03 6.40 -3.24
N ALA A 38 -7.57 7.60 -3.32
CA ALA A 38 -7.11 8.62 -4.26
C ALA A 38 -5.65 9.01 -4.00
N MET A 39 -5.29 9.26 -2.73
CA MET A 39 -3.91 9.55 -2.33
C MET A 39 -2.95 8.39 -2.65
N LEU A 40 -3.37 7.15 -2.39
CA LEU A 40 -2.58 5.96 -2.73
C LEU A 40 -2.38 5.83 -4.24
N THR A 41 -3.44 6.07 -5.02
CA THR A 41 -3.40 6.06 -6.48
C THR A 41 -2.43 7.11 -7.02
N MET A 42 -2.43 8.32 -6.47
CA MET A 42 -1.47 9.35 -6.85
C MET A 42 -0.02 8.95 -6.57
N ARG A 43 0.24 8.32 -5.41
CA ARG A 43 1.57 7.79 -5.07
C ARG A 43 2.00 6.67 -6.02
N ALA A 44 1.10 5.75 -6.34
CA ALA A 44 1.35 4.67 -7.29
C ALA A 44 1.67 5.20 -8.70
N ARG A 45 0.90 6.18 -9.19
CA ARG A 45 1.16 6.86 -10.47
C ARG A 45 2.53 7.52 -10.49
N LYS A 46 2.89 8.24 -9.42
CA LYS A 46 4.22 8.88 -9.31
C LYS A 46 5.36 7.86 -9.29
N PHE A 47 5.19 6.73 -8.62
CA PHE A 47 6.16 5.64 -8.62
C PHE A 47 6.34 5.02 -10.01
N LEU A 48 5.23 4.76 -10.71
CA LEU A 48 5.23 4.23 -12.07
C LEU A 48 5.96 5.18 -13.03
N GLN A 49 5.66 6.48 -12.99
CA GLN A 49 6.35 7.47 -13.81
C GLN A 49 7.86 7.51 -13.54
N LYS A 50 8.28 7.37 -12.28
CA LYS A 50 9.69 7.42 -11.90
C LYS A 50 10.47 6.15 -12.26
N THR A 51 9.85 4.98 -12.18
CA THR A 51 10.56 3.69 -12.26
C THR A 51 10.18 2.84 -13.48
N GLY A 52 9.08 3.16 -14.15
CA GLY A 52 8.49 2.34 -15.20
C GLY A 52 7.89 1.02 -14.71
N ARG A 53 7.87 0.75 -13.40
CA ARG A 53 7.41 -0.52 -12.82
C ARG A 53 5.97 -0.40 -12.32
N ASN A 54 5.11 -1.32 -12.75
CA ASN A 54 3.73 -1.43 -12.27
C ASN A 54 3.69 -2.16 -10.90
N LEU A 55 2.75 -1.77 -10.03
CA LEU A 55 2.59 -2.37 -8.70
C LEU A 55 1.89 -3.74 -8.70
N GLY A 56 1.39 -4.20 -9.85
CA GLY A 56 0.74 -5.50 -9.98
C GLY A 56 -0.62 -5.60 -9.29
N VAL A 57 -1.30 -4.48 -9.06
CA VAL A 57 -2.56 -4.39 -8.28
C VAL A 57 -3.82 -4.42 -9.14
N ASN A 58 -3.78 -5.09 -10.28
CA ASN A 58 -4.83 -5.01 -11.31
C ASN A 58 -6.04 -5.93 -11.04
N GLY A 59 -6.03 -6.68 -9.93
CA GLY A 59 -7.08 -7.66 -9.58
C GLY A 59 -8.05 -7.15 -8.51
N PRO A 60 -9.28 -7.70 -8.45
CA PRO A 60 -10.28 -7.38 -7.41
C PRO A 60 -9.88 -7.89 -6.00
N THR A 61 -8.73 -8.57 -5.90
CA THR A 61 -8.26 -9.26 -4.71
C THR A 61 -7.59 -8.29 -3.73
N SER A 62 -7.81 -8.52 -2.43
CA SER A 62 -7.18 -7.79 -1.32
C SER A 62 -5.68 -7.57 -1.58
N MET A 63 -5.17 -6.35 -1.35
CA MET A 63 -3.73 -6.04 -1.30
C MET A 63 -3.02 -6.72 -0.10
N GLY A 64 -3.33 -7.99 0.15
CA GLY A 64 -2.82 -8.78 1.26
C GLY A 64 -1.49 -9.41 0.90
N PHE A 65 -0.50 -9.23 1.76
CA PHE A 65 0.69 -10.07 1.73
C PHE A 65 0.29 -11.46 2.22
N ASP A 66 0.78 -12.50 1.54
CA ASP A 66 0.74 -13.85 2.08
C ASP A 66 1.58 -13.88 3.36
N MET A 67 0.93 -13.73 4.52
CA MET A 67 1.61 -13.63 5.82
C MET A 67 2.47 -14.87 6.09
N ALA A 68 2.09 -16.05 5.57
CA ALA A 68 2.89 -17.26 5.69
C ALA A 68 4.22 -17.17 4.91
N LYS A 69 4.35 -16.27 3.93
CA LYS A 69 5.58 -15.98 3.19
C LYS A 69 6.35 -14.77 3.72
N VAL A 70 5.72 -13.91 4.51
CA VAL A 70 6.40 -12.74 5.11
C VAL A 70 7.40 -13.21 6.14
N GLU A 71 8.70 -12.97 5.90
CA GLU A 71 9.77 -13.24 6.84
C GLU A 71 10.19 -11.97 7.59
N CYS A 72 10.31 -12.07 8.92
CA CYS A 72 10.76 -10.98 9.76
C CYS A 72 12.27 -10.75 9.60
N TYR A 73 12.68 -9.57 9.13
CA TYR A 73 14.10 -9.21 9.00
C TYR A 73 14.90 -9.19 10.30
N ASN A 74 14.23 -9.16 11.47
CA ASN A 74 14.92 -9.13 12.76
C ASN A 74 15.19 -10.55 13.32
N CYS A 75 14.19 -11.43 13.33
CA CYS A 75 14.30 -12.77 13.93
C CYS A 75 14.22 -13.92 12.91
N HIS A 76 14.06 -13.61 11.63
CA HIS A 76 13.97 -14.56 10.50
C HIS A 76 12.85 -15.60 10.62
N ARG A 77 11.84 -15.34 11.46
CA ARG A 77 10.62 -16.14 11.54
C ARG A 77 9.55 -15.57 10.61
N LYS A 78 8.77 -16.47 10.00
CA LYS A 78 7.66 -16.10 9.12
C LYS A 78 6.44 -15.61 9.91
N GLY A 79 5.47 -15.01 9.24
CA GLY A 79 4.18 -14.62 9.82
C GLY A 79 4.09 -13.18 10.33
N HIS A 80 5.18 -12.40 10.34
CA HIS A 80 5.15 -11.02 10.82
C HIS A 80 6.25 -10.15 10.20
N PHE A 81 6.03 -8.83 10.18
CA PHE A 81 7.04 -7.86 9.78
C PHE A 81 7.99 -7.54 10.94
N ALA A 82 9.18 -7.04 10.63
CA ALA A 82 10.18 -6.66 11.64
C ALA A 82 9.66 -5.62 12.66
N ARG A 83 8.75 -4.72 12.23
CA ARG A 83 8.11 -3.72 13.11
C ARG A 83 7.22 -4.34 14.20
N ASP A 84 6.68 -5.53 13.94
CA ASP A 84 5.78 -6.25 14.85
C ASP A 84 6.54 -7.31 15.68
N CYS A 85 7.86 -7.40 15.52
CA CYS A 85 8.70 -8.40 16.16
C CYS A 85 8.90 -8.08 17.65
N ARG A 86 8.51 -9.02 18.52
CA ARG A 86 8.77 -8.94 19.97
C ARG A 86 10.13 -9.46 20.41
N SER A 87 10.90 -10.07 19.49
CA SER A 87 12.22 -10.60 19.83
C SER A 87 13.24 -9.45 19.96
N PRO A 88 14.20 -9.55 20.90
CA PRO A 88 15.34 -8.64 20.94
C PRO A 88 16.05 -8.60 19.59
N LYS A 89 16.69 -7.47 19.26
CA LYS A 89 17.37 -7.31 17.98
C LYS A 89 18.46 -8.37 17.83
N ASP A 90 18.38 -9.23 16.81
CA ASP A 90 19.42 -10.25 16.61
C ASP A 90 20.69 -9.56 16.07
N SER A 91 21.64 -9.28 16.96
CA SER A 91 22.90 -8.60 16.63
C SER A 91 23.89 -9.50 15.89
N ARG A 92 23.60 -10.80 15.72
CA ARG A 92 24.55 -11.81 15.23
C ARG A 92 24.88 -11.74 13.75
N ARG A 93 24.22 -10.88 12.95
CA ARG A 93 24.44 -10.79 11.49
C ARG A 93 24.50 -9.39 10.90
N THR A 94 24.87 -8.37 11.67
CA THR A 94 25.19 -7.04 11.09
C THR A 94 26.44 -7.08 10.19
N ALA A 95 27.20 -8.17 10.20
CA ALA A 95 28.27 -8.43 9.25
C ALA A 95 27.81 -9.48 8.21
N ILE A 96 27.80 -9.10 6.93
CA ILE A 96 27.68 -9.98 5.75
C ILE A 96 26.25 -10.46 5.44
N VAL A 97 25.39 -9.55 4.99
CA VAL A 97 24.57 -9.78 3.78
C VAL A 97 24.40 -8.43 3.09
N GLU A 98 25.23 -8.19 2.09
CA GLU A 98 24.95 -7.17 1.07
C GLU A 98 23.54 -7.44 0.51
N PRO A 99 22.65 -6.44 0.39
CA PRO A 99 21.32 -6.65 -0.20
C PRO A 99 21.49 -6.93 -1.69
N GLN A 100 21.74 -8.19 -2.05
CA GLN A 100 21.64 -8.66 -3.42
C GLN A 100 20.18 -8.49 -3.82
N ARG A 101 19.91 -7.38 -4.50
CA ARG A 101 18.70 -7.16 -5.27
C ARG A 101 18.62 -8.33 -6.25
N ARG A 102 17.80 -9.33 -5.93
CA ARG A 102 17.34 -10.31 -6.92
C ARG A 102 16.50 -9.55 -7.94
N SER A 103 17.16 -8.96 -8.94
CA SER A 103 16.53 -8.79 -10.24
C SER A 103 16.36 -10.19 -10.80
N VAL A 104 15.13 -10.68 -10.80
CA VAL A 104 14.77 -11.85 -11.60
C VAL A 104 15.03 -11.46 -13.06
N PRO A 105 15.85 -12.21 -13.82
CA PRO A 105 15.96 -11.98 -15.25
C PRO A 105 14.58 -12.21 -15.87
N VAL A 106 14.08 -11.22 -16.59
CA VAL A 106 13.00 -11.43 -17.55
C VAL A 106 13.61 -12.27 -18.66
N GLU A 107 13.25 -13.54 -18.73
CA GLU A 107 13.50 -14.36 -19.90
C GLU A 107 12.59 -13.83 -21.02
N THR A 108 13.10 -12.93 -21.87
CA THR A 108 12.49 -12.63 -23.16
C THR A 108 12.64 -13.88 -24.02
N SER A 109 11.58 -14.69 -24.08
CA SER A 109 11.48 -15.77 -25.05
C SER A 109 11.23 -15.14 -26.43
N THR A 110 12.33 -14.93 -27.17
CA THR A 110 12.34 -14.60 -28.59
C THR A 110 11.80 -15.79 -29.37
N SER A 111 10.50 -15.79 -29.68
CA SER A 111 9.94 -16.70 -30.68
C SER A 111 10.00 -16.02 -32.05
N ASN A 112 11.08 -16.27 -32.78
CA ASN A 112 11.16 -15.97 -34.21
C ASN A 112 10.34 -17.03 -34.96
N ALA A 113 9.17 -16.64 -35.49
CA ALA A 113 8.46 -17.45 -36.48
C ALA A 113 8.78 -16.90 -37.87
N LEU A 114 9.49 -17.74 -38.63
CA LEU A 114 9.90 -17.53 -40.01
C LEU A 114 8.70 -17.44 -40.95
N VAL A 115 8.86 -16.57 -41.94
CA VAL A 115 8.11 -16.48 -43.20
C VAL A 115 8.01 -17.85 -43.87
N SER A 116 6.80 -18.20 -44.31
CA SER A 116 6.53 -18.83 -45.61
C SER A 116 5.15 -18.41 -46.07
#